data_AF-A0A966UQG4-F1
#
_entry.id   AF-A0A966UQG4-F1
#
_cell.length_a   1.000
_cell.length_b   1.000
_cell.length_c   1.000
_cell.angle_alpha   90.00
_cell.angle_beta   90.00
_cell.angle_gamma   90.00
#
_symmetry.space_group_name_H-M   'P 1'
#
loop_
_entity.id
_entity.type
_entity.pdbx_description
1 polymer ?
#
loop_
_entity_poly.entity_id
_entity_poly.type
_entity_poly.pdbx_seq_one_letter_code
_entity_poly.pdbx_strand_id
1 'polypeptide(L)' 'MEPNTIKIDERIFKILTFDDDYLLCNLDRAQELLNQGNIKKLWHLWNFKFEVLPKIHLKNMTNN' A
#
# COMPACT_ATOMS: atom_id res chain seq x y z
N MET A 1 -13.17 -13.37 12.65
CA MET A 1 -12.42 -12.23 12.09
C MET A 1 -13.18 -11.79 10.86
N GLU A 2 -13.73 -10.58 10.85
CA GLU A 2 -14.44 -10.07 9.68
C GLU A 2 -13.44 -9.78 8.56
N PRO A 3 -13.81 -10.01 7.28
CA PRO A 3 -12.94 -9.63 6.17
C PRO A 3 -12.80 -8.10 6.15
N ASN A 4 -11.56 -7.62 6.37
CA ASN A 4 -11.23 -6.22 6.15
C ASN A 4 -11.40 -5.91 4.67
N THR A 5 -12.40 -5.10 4.33
CA THR A 5 -12.71 -4.71 2.96
C THR A 5 -12.09 -3.35 2.68
N ILE A 6 -11.30 -3.24 1.61
CA ILE A 6 -10.84 -1.94 1.08
C ILE A 6 -11.95 -1.41 0.17
N LYS A 7 -12.36 -0.16 0.34
CA LYS A 7 -13.40 0.39 -0.51
C LYS A 7 -12.87 0.59 -1.93
N ILE A 8 -13.76 0.44 -2.92
CA ILE A 8 -13.41 0.54 -4.35
C ILE A 8 -12.91 1.94 -4.75
N ASP A 9 -13.33 2.99 -4.03
CA ASP A 9 -12.92 4.37 -4.26
C ASP A 9 -11.56 4.72 -3.59
N GLU A 10 -11.00 3.81 -2.79
CA GLU A 10 -9.68 4.00 -2.18
C GLU A 10 -8.55 3.57 -3.11
N ARG A 11 -7.38 4.18 -2.91
CA ARG A 11 -6.14 3.70 -3.52
C ARG A 11 -5.75 2.37 -2.90
N ILE A 12 -5.53 1.35 -3.73
CA ILE A 12 -5.13 0.01 -3.28
C ILE A 12 -3.63 -0.17 -3.49
N PHE A 13 -2.95 -0.64 -2.46
CA PHE A 13 -1.53 -0.95 -2.48
C PHE A 13 -1.30 -2.41 -2.17
N LYS A 14 -0.34 -3.01 -2.87
CA LYS A 14 0.26 -4.30 -2.49
C LYS A 14 1.63 -3.99 -1.90
N ILE A 15 1.95 -4.54 -0.74
CA ILE A 15 3.22 -4.35 -0.05
C ILE A 15 3.84 -5.71 0.24
N LEU A 16 5.15 -5.84 0.01
CA LEU A 16 5.98 -6.90 0.55
C LEU A 16 6.73 -6.32 1.75
N THR A 17 6.61 -6.93 2.93
CA THR A 17 7.31 -6.54 4.15
C THR A 17 8.71 -7.14 4.20
N PHE A 18 9.51 -6.78 5.22
CA PHE A 18 10.80 -7.42 5.46
C PHE A 18 10.68 -8.84 6.00
N ASP A 19 9.53 -9.19 6.58
CA ASP A 19 9.19 -10.54 7.03
C ASP A 19 8.73 -11.46 5.88
N ASP A 20 8.86 -11.01 4.63
CA ASP A 20 8.45 -11.70 3.41
C ASP A 20 6.94 -11.95 3.26
N ASP A 21 6.12 -11.18 3.99
CA ASP A 21 4.67 -11.20 3.89
C ASP A 21 4.13 -10.23 2.83
N TYR A 22 3.07 -10.66 2.13
CA TYR A 22 2.31 -9.82 1.22
C TYR A 22 1.05 -9.26 1.89
N LEU A 23 0.87 -7.95 1.80
CA LEU A 23 -0.29 -7.23 2.34
C LEU A 23 -0.98 -6.44 1.23
N LEU A 24 -2.31 -6.47 1.23
CA LEU A 24 -3.15 -5.53 0.47
C LEU A 24 -3.74 -4.52 1.45
N CYS A 25 -3.62 -3.23 1.14
CA CYS A 25 -4.04 -2.17 2.04
C CYS A 25 -4.39 -0.87 1.32
N ASN A 26 -5.06 0.04 2.01
CA ASN A 26 -5.36 1.38 1.54
C ASN A 26 -4.18 2.35 1.80
N LEU A 27 -4.35 3.62 1.44
CA LEU A 27 -3.30 4.65 1.58
C LEU A 27 -2.86 4.84 3.03
N ASP A 28 -3.81 4.92 3.97
CA ASP A 28 -3.50 5.18 5.38
C ASP A 28 -2.58 4.09 5.94
N ARG A 29 -2.95 2.82 5.73
CA ARG A 29 -2.14 1.70 6.20
C ARG A 29 -0.79 1.59 5.48
N ALA A 30 -0.74 1.95 4.19
CA ALA A 30 0.51 2.01 3.46
C ALA A 30 1.44 3.10 4.02
N GLN A 31 0.92 4.26 4.42
CA GLN A 31 1.70 5.32 5.06
C GLN A 31 2.19 4.92 6.45
N GLU A 32 1.38 4.23 7.25
CA GLU A 32 1.82 3.67 8.54
C GLU A 32 3.02 2.73 8.36
N LEU A 33 2.93 1.79 7.42
CA LEU A 33 4.03 0.86 7.12
C LEU A 33 5.28 1.58 6.60
N LEU A 34 5.09 2.65 5.81
CA LEU A 34 6.18 3.49 5.35
C LEU A 34 6.89 4.16 6.53
N ASN A 35 6.14 4.73 7.48
CA ASN A 35 6.67 5.40 8.67
C ASN A 35 7.35 4.42 9.63
N GLN A 36 6.88 3.18 9.70
CA GLN A 36 7.51 2.09 10.44
C GLN A 36 8.77 1.54 9.75
N GLY A 37 9.04 1.96 8.51
CA GLY A 37 10.13 1.41 7.70
C GLY A 37 9.92 -0.03 7.25
N ASN A 38 8.72 -0.61 7.43
CA ASN A 38 8.43 -2.02 7.15
C ASN A 38 7.90 -2.26 5.72
N ILE A 39 8.59 -1.70 4.73
CA ILE A 39 8.28 -1.91 3.31
C ILE A 39 9.54 -2.40 2.61
N LYS A 40 9.54 -3.64 2.13
CA LYS A 40 10.59 -4.20 1.25
C LYS A 40 10.33 -3.84 -0.21
N LYS A 41 9.10 -4.04 -0.69
CA LYS A 41 8.62 -3.61 -2.02
C LYS A 41 7.20 -3.08 -1.95
N LEU A 42 6.87 -2.14 -2.83
CA LEU A 42 5.57 -1.47 -2.88
C LEU A 42 5.05 -1.46 -4.32
N TRP A 43 3.77 -1.75 -4.47
CA TRP A 43 3.02 -1.62 -5.70
C TRP A 43 1.74 -0.84 -5.45
N HIS A 44 1.30 -0.09 -6.45
CA HIS A 44 0.02 0.59 -6.47
C HIS A 44 -0.85 -0.04 -7.55
N LEU A 45 -2.13 -0.27 -7.24
CA LEU A 45 -3.10 -0.71 -8.21
C LEU A 45 -3.50 0.47 -9.09
N TRP A 46 -3.19 0.37 -10.38
CA TRP A 46 -3.54 1.37 -11.38
C TRP A 46 -4.02 0.65 -12.65
N ASN A 47 -5.13 1.09 -13.24
CA ASN A 47 -5.73 0.45 -14.42
C ASN A 47 -5.83 -1.10 -14.29
N PHE A 48 -6.30 -1.58 -13.14
CA PHE A 48 -6.44 -3.00 -12.81
C PHE A 48 -5.12 -3.81 -12.83
N LYS A 49 -3.97 -3.15 -12.71
CA LYS A 49 -2.65 -3.79 -12.64
C LYS A 49 -1.84 -3.24 -11.48
N PHE A 50 -1.06 -4.12 -10.84
CA PHE A 50 -0.11 -3.71 -9.81
C PHE A 50 1.18 -3.26 -10.47
N GLU A 51 1.46 -1.97 -10.36
CA GLU A 51 2.69 -1.36 -10.86
C GLU A 51 3.60 -0.99 -9.70
N VAL A 52 4.92 -1.20 -9.87
CA VAL A 52 5.90 -0.88 -8.82
C VAL A 52 5.85 0.61 -8.55
N LEU A 53 5.65 0.99 -7.29
CA LEU A 53 5.61 2.38 -6.86
C LEU A 53 6.83 2.66 -5.97
N PRO A 54 7.69 3.64 -6.32
CA PRO A 54 8.79 4.03 -5.44
C PRO A 54 8.25 4.64 -4.13
N LYS A 55 8.90 4.32 -3.00
CA LYS A 55 8.47 4.77 -1.66
C LYS A 55 8.33 6.30 -1.53
N ILE A 56 9.14 7.07 -2.26
CA ILE A 56 9.08 8.54 -2.26
C ILE A 56 7.74 9.06 -2.82
N HIS A 57 7.12 8.34 -3.76
CA HIS A 57 5.82 8.72 -4.29
C HIS A 57 4.74 8.51 -3.23
N LEU A 58 4.77 7.39 -2.50
CA LEU A 58 3.85 7.13 -1.38
C LEU A 58 3.97 8.21 -0.29
N LYS A 59 5.21 8.67 0.01
CA LYS A 59 5.46 9.76 0.96
C LYS A 59 4.79 11.08 0.57
N ASN A 60 4.69 11.34 -0.73
CA ASN A 60 4.11 12.57 -1.28
C ASN A 60 2.60 12.47 -1.53
N MET A 61 2.00 11.29 -1.37
CA MET A 61 0.54 11.13 -1.48
C MET A 61 -0.13 11.67 -0.22
N THR A 62 -1.18 12.47 -0.40
CA THR A 62 -2.05 12.97 0.68
C THR A 62 -3.49 12.55 0.40
N ASN A 63 -4.27 12.34 1.45
CA ASN A 63 -5.72 12.22 1.31
C ASN A 63 -6.25 13.62 0.96
N ASN A 64 -6.87 13.75 -0.22
CA ASN A 64 -7.65 14.93 -0.59
C ASN A 64 -9.08 14.81 -0.05
#